data_AF-A0A5J4L0P5-F1
#
_entry.id   AF-A0A5J4L0P5-F1
#
_cell.length_a   1.000
_cell.length_b   1.000
_cell.length_c   1.000
_cell.angle_alpha   90.00
_cell.angle_beta   90.00
_cell.angle_gamma   90.00
#
_symmetry.space_group_name_H-M   'P 1'
#
loop_
_entity.id
_entity.type
_entity.pdbx_description
1 polymer ?
#
loop_
_entity_poly.entity_id
_entity_poly.type
_entity_poly.pdbx_seq_one_letter_code
_entity_poly.pdbx_strand_id
1 'polypeptide(L)'
;MFLKIVKSANKTDYIYVVESYRDDDGNINHKYLFSLGRLKDFISTPMFKKLAQKALALDSNLNTGSIDLSCLSDGEVLKYGHFVIKRSIIQDNEDNP
;
A
#
# COMPACT_ATOMS: atom_id res chain seq x y z
N MET A 1 -7.84 3.40 3.16
CA MET A 1 -6.40 3.57 2.87
C MET A 1 -6.14 3.25 1.40
N PHE A 2 -5.27 4.01 0.73
CA PHE A 2 -4.88 3.78 -0.67
C PHE A 2 -3.47 4.32 -0.94
N LEU A 3 -2.89 3.94 -2.08
CA LEU A 3 -1.60 4.47 -2.53
C LEU A 3 -1.79 5.74 -3.35
N LYS A 4 -1.07 6.81 -2.99
CA LYS A 4 -1.09 8.10 -3.68
C LYS A 4 0.28 8.40 -4.27
N ILE A 5 0.32 8.71 -5.57
CA ILE A 5 1.52 9.20 -6.24
C ILE A 5 1.55 10.73 -6.15
N VAL A 6 2.68 11.28 -5.72
CA VAL A 6 2.91 12.72 -5.60
C VAL A 6 4.08 13.10 -6.50
N LYS A 7 3.83 14.01 -7.44
CA LYS A 7 4.85 14.52 -8.36
C LYS A 7 5.62 15.64 -7.67
N SER A 8 6.96 15.55 -7.65
CA SER A 8 7.81 16.63 -7.16
C SER A 8 8.29 17.54 -8.30
N ALA A 9 8.60 18.79 -7.99
CA ALA A 9 9.16 19.76 -8.94
C ALA A 9 10.44 19.25 -9.62
N ASN A 10 11.22 18.41 -8.92
CA ASN A 10 12.47 17.82 -9.42
C ASN A 10 12.26 16.59 -10.32
N LYS A 11 11.12 16.50 -11.03
CA LYS A 11 10.74 15.38 -11.94
C LYS A 11 10.87 13.99 -11.30
N THR A 12 10.77 13.92 -9.98
CA THR A 12 10.85 12.68 -9.21
C THR A 12 9.49 12.44 -8.59
N ASP A 13 8.92 11.29 -8.92
CA ASP A 13 7.64 10.87 -8.38
C ASP A 13 7.86 10.07 -7.09
N TYR A 14 7.01 10.32 -6.11
CA TYR A 14 7.02 9.64 -4.82
C TYR A 14 5.70 8.92 -4.60
N ILE A 15 5.74 7.84 -3.84
CA ILE A 15 4.58 7.04 -3.50
C ILE A 15 4.35 7.02 -1.98
N TYR A 16 3.09 7.21 -1.58
CA TYR A 16 2.68 7.28 -0.19
C TYR A 16 1.48 6.40 0.10
N VAL A 17 1.42 5.87 1.32
CA VAL A 17 0.20 5.27 1.88
C VAL A 17 -0.60 6.36 2.55
N VAL A 18 -1.84 6.53 2.11
CA VAL A 18 -2.72 7.61 2.53
C VAL A 18 -4.02 7.04 3.07
N GLU A 19 -4.49 7.63 4.16
CA GLU A 19 -5.80 7.37 4.74
C GLU A 19 -6.77 8.50 4.37
N SER A 20 -7.95 8.14 3.86
CA SER A 20 -9.03 9.11 3.67
C SER A 20 -9.83 9.21 4.96
N TYR A 21 -10.16 10.44 5.35
CA TYR A 21 -11.06 10.72 6.46
C TYR A 21 -12.02 11.86 6.06
N ARG A 22 -13.09 12.02 6.81
CA ARG A 22 -13.98 13.18 6.68
C ARG A 22 -13.73 14.12 7.85
N ASP A 23 -13.67 15.42 7.61
CA ASP A 23 -13.67 16.40 8.68
C ASP A 23 -15.09 16.60 9.24
N ASP A 24 -15.20 17.41 10.29
CA ASP A 24 -16.47 17.71 10.95
C ASP A 24 -17.46 18.44 10.01
N ASP A 25 -16.94 19.12 8.99
CA ASP A 25 -17.71 19.79 7.93
C ASP A 25 -18.11 18.84 6.78
N GLY A 26 -17.71 17.57 6.84
CA GLY A 26 -18.04 16.52 5.87
C GLY A 26 -17.14 16.47 4.63
N ASN A 27 -16.10 17.30 4.54
CA ASN A 27 -15.14 17.27 3.42
C ASN A 27 -14.21 16.07 3.52
N ILE A 28 -13.92 15.48 2.36
CA ILE A 28 -12.99 14.34 2.27
C ILE A 28 -11.56 14.87 2.25
N ASN A 29 -10.82 14.50 3.27
CA ASN A 29 -9.41 14.84 3.45
C ASN A 29 -8.53 13.59 3.43
N HIS A 30 -7.23 13.83 3.29
CA HIS A 30 -6.23 12.78 3.11
C HIS A 30 -5.08 12.94 4.10
N LYS A 31 -4.90 11.95 4.97
CA LYS A 31 -3.78 11.87 5.92
C LYS A 31 -2.67 10.99 5.36
N TYR A 32 -1.46 11.54 5.29
CA TYR A 32 -0.27 10.80 4.86
C TYR A 32 0.24 9.95 6.03
N LEU A 33 0.25 8.62 5.85
CA LEU A 33 0.69 7.69 6.90
C LEU A 33 2.16 7.30 6.75
N PHE A 34 2.55 6.85 5.55
CA PHE A 34 3.91 6.34 5.28
C PHE A 34 4.39 6.75 3.90
N SER A 35 5.68 7.06 3.78
CA SER A 35 6.36 7.18 2.49
C SER A 35 6.93 5.82 2.07
N LEU A 36 6.61 5.39 0.85
CA LEU A 36 7.21 4.21 0.23
C LEU A 36 8.43 4.57 -0.65
N GLY A 37 8.87 5.84 -0.57
CA GLY A 37 10.02 6.35 -1.31
C GLY A 37 9.70 6.77 -2.73
N ARG A 38 10.72 6.73 -3.59
CA ARG A 38 10.61 7.12 -5.00
C ARG A 38 9.87 6.05 -5.78
N LEU A 39 8.95 6.46 -6.64
CA LEU A 39 8.12 5.55 -7.44
C LEU A 39 8.95 4.60 -8.29
N LYS A 40 10.01 5.12 -8.94
CA LYS A 40 10.91 4.33 -9.79
C LYS A 40 11.57 3.20 -9.01
N ASP A 41 12.09 3.52 -7.83
CA ASP A 41 12.79 2.56 -6.99
C ASP A 41 11.80 1.54 -6.44
N PHE A 42 10.62 1.97 -5.99
CA PHE A 42 9.56 1.11 -5.47
C PHE A 42 9.07 0.07 -6.49
N ILE A 43 8.77 0.49 -7.74
CA ILE A 43 8.32 -0.41 -8.81
C ILE A 43 9.43 -1.41 -9.19
N SER A 44 10.70 -1.00 -9.08
CA SER A 44 11.82 -1.89 -9.38
C SER A 44 11.98 -3.03 -8.36
N THR A 45 11.41 -2.90 -7.16
CA THR A 45 11.60 -3.87 -6.07
C THR A 45 10.99 -5.24 -6.39
N PRO A 46 11.70 -6.34 -6.10
CA PRO A 46 11.20 -7.70 -6.35
C PRO A 46 9.89 -8.01 -5.61
N MET A 47 9.70 -7.46 -4.41
CA MET A 47 8.47 -7.65 -3.64
C MET A 47 7.26 -7.02 -4.31
N PHE A 48 7.37 -5.79 -4.80
CA PHE A 48 6.27 -5.14 -5.51
C PHE A 48 5.89 -5.91 -6.77
N LYS A 49 6.88 -6.41 -7.51
CA LYS A 49 6.68 -7.24 -8.71
C LYS A 49 5.93 -8.54 -8.39
N LYS A 50 6.34 -9.27 -7.34
CA LYS A 50 5.65 -10.49 -6.88
C LYS A 50 4.22 -10.19 -6.41
N LEU A 51 4.01 -9.06 -5.73
CA LEU A 51 2.68 -8.62 -5.30
C LEU A 51 1.78 -8.31 -6.50
N ALA A 52 2.29 -7.56 -7.49
CA ALA A 52 1.57 -7.24 -8.71
C ALA A 52 1.20 -8.51 -9.49
N GLN A 53 2.13 -9.45 -9.66
CA GLN A 53 1.85 -10.75 -10.30
C GLN A 53 0.75 -11.52 -9.57
N LYS A 54 0.78 -11.58 -8.23
CA LYS A 54 -0.27 -12.24 -7.45
C LYS A 54 -1.62 -11.56 -7.57
N ALA A 55 -1.64 -10.22 -7.57
CA ALA A 55 -2.87 -9.45 -7.75
C ALA A 55 -3.48 -9.69 -9.14
N LEU A 56 -2.64 -9.72 -10.18
CA LEU A 56 -3.06 -10.04 -11.55
C LEU A 56 -3.56 -11.49 -11.68
N ALA A 57 -2.87 -12.45 -11.06
CA ALA A 57 -3.28 -13.85 -11.09
C ALA A 57 -4.61 -14.11 -10.34
N LEU A 58 -4.94 -13.27 -9.35
CA LEU A 58 -6.21 -13.32 -8.64
C LEU A 58 -7.36 -12.74 -9.48
N ASP A 59 -7.06 -11.78 -10.35
CA ASP A 59 -8.04 -11.13 -11.21
C ASP A 59 -8.13 -11.86 -12.55
N SER A 60 -8.89 -12.96 -12.56
CA SER A 60 -9.10 -13.83 -13.73
C SER A 60 -9.77 -13.14 -14.93
N ASN A 61 -10.24 -11.88 -14.77
CA ASN A 61 -10.81 -11.05 -15.84
C ASN A 61 -9.81 -10.04 -16.44
N LEU A 62 -8.60 -9.92 -15.89
CA LEU A 62 -7.61 -8.95 -16.34
C LEU A 62 -6.77 -9.57 -17.46
N ASN A 63 -7.16 -9.31 -18.71
CA ASN A 63 -6.48 -9.81 -19.92
C ASN A 63 -4.94 -9.63 -19.83
N THR A 64 -4.24 -10.74 -19.59
CA THR A 64 -2.78 -10.88 -19.37
C THR A 64 -1.92 -10.57 -20.60
N GLY A 65 -2.42 -9.79 -21.56
CA GLY A 65 -1.79 -9.61 -22.87
C GLY A 65 -0.78 -8.47 -22.98
N SER A 66 -0.67 -7.58 -21.99
CA SER A 66 0.04 -6.28 -22.18
C SER A 66 1.16 -5.94 -21.20
N ILE A 67 1.50 -6.82 -20.24
CA ILE A 67 2.53 -6.50 -19.23
C ILE A 67 3.75 -7.40 -19.47
N ASP A 68 4.75 -6.87 -20.17
CA ASP A 68 6.04 -7.52 -20.36
C ASP A 68 6.82 -7.58 -19.05
N LEU A 69 6.92 -8.79 -18.50
CA LEU A 69 7.60 -9.12 -17.25
C LEU A 69 8.98 -9.76 -17.49
N SER A 70 9.51 -9.69 -18.72
CA SER A 70 10.80 -10.28 -19.11
C SER A 70 12.03 -9.69 -18.38
N CYS A 71 11.87 -8.54 -17.73
CA CYS A 71 12.92 -7.88 -16.94
C CYS A 71 13.03 -8.40 -15.48
N LEU A 72 12.40 -9.52 -15.16
CA LEU A 72 12.34 -10.07 -13.80
C LEU A 72 13.39 -11.18 -13.59
N SER A 73 14.48 -10.82 -12.92
CA SER A 73 15.41 -11.77 -12.30
C SER A 73 14.92 -12.10 -10.88
N ASP A 74 14.90 -13.39 -10.54
CA ASP A 74 14.46 -13.90 -9.24
C ASP A 74 15.42 -13.49 -8.13
N GLY A 75 15.06 -12.44 -7.39
CA GLY A 75 15.74 -12.05 -6.16
C GLY A 75 15.39 -12.97 -4.98
N GLU A 76 16.42 -13.36 -4.23
CA GLU A 76 16.36 -14.23 -3.05
C GLU A 76 15.46 -13.65 -1.93
N VAL A 77 14.78 -14.55 -1.22
CA VAL A 77 13.83 -14.20 -0.15
C VAL A 77 14.58 -14.00 1.16
N LEU A 78 14.66 -12.75 1.64
CA LEU A 78 15.15 -12.42 2.98
C LEU A 78 13.99 -12.38 3.98
N LYS A 79 14.09 -13.16 5.06
CA LYS A 79 13.06 -13.38 6.10
C LYS A 79 12.94 -12.18 7.07
N TYR A 80 12.36 -11.07 6.64
CA TYR A 80 11.94 -10.01 7.56
C TYR A 80 10.52 -10.31 8.07
N GLY A 81 10.38 -10.52 9.39
CA GLY A 81 9.22 -11.14 10.05
C GLY A 81 7.89 -10.37 9.96
N HIS A 82 6.83 -11.01 10.44
CA HIS A 82 5.45 -10.49 10.46
C HIS A 82 5.07 -10.00 11.87
N PHE A 83 4.26 -8.93 11.96
CA PHE A 83 3.64 -8.49 13.21
C PHE A 83 2.12 -8.58 13.10
N VAL A 84 1.49 -9.24 14.07
CA VAL A 84 0.02 -9.43 14.14
C VAL A 84 -0.55 -8.42 15.11
N ILE A 85 -1.43 -7.53 14.64
CA ILE A 85 -2.14 -6.58 15.49
C ILE A 85 -3.47 -7.21 15.91
N LYS A 86 -3.65 -7.43 17.21
CA LYS A 86 -4.91 -7.88 17.80
C LYS A 86 -5.68 -6.67 18.31
N ARG A 87 -6.95 -6.55 17.91
CA ARG A 87 -7.89 -5.53 18.41
C ARG A 87 -8.43 -5.96 19.78
N SER A 88 -8.29 -5.11 20.79
CA SER A 88 -9.02 -5.26 22.06
C SER A 88 -10.32 -4.47 22.00
N ILE A 89 -11.41 -5.08 22.43
CA ILE A 89 -12.71 -4.42 22.64
C ILE A 89 -12.74 -4.04 24.12
N ILE A 90 -12.89 -2.75 24.42
CA ILE A 90 -13.08 -2.25 25.79
C ILE A 90 -14.58 -2.39 26.09
N GLN A 91 -14.93 -3.12 27.14
CA GLN A 91 -16.28 -3.14 27.71
C GLN A 91 -16.30 -2.16 28.87
N ASP A 92 -16.99 -1.04 28.68
CA ASP A 92 -17.30 -0.11 29.76
C ASP A 92 -18.37 -0.76 30.64
N ASN A 93 -18.02 -1.13 31.87
CA ASN A 93 -18.99 -1.50 32.89
C ASN A 93 -19.39 -0.22 33.62
N GLU A 94 -20.66 0.19 33.45
CA GLU A 94 -21.33 1.17 34.31
C GLU A 94 -21.50 0.59 35.72
N ASP A 95 -20.73 1.08 36.69
CA ASP A 95 -21.09 0.99 38.11
C ASP A 95 -21.89 2.26 38.48
N ASN A 96 -23.19 2.07 38.70
CA ASN A 96 -24.10 3.08 39.22
C ASN A 96 -24.07 3.03 40.78
N PRO A 97 -24.18 4.17 41.50
CA PRO A 97 -23.88 4.27 42.93
C PRO A 97 -24.92 3.62 43.85
#